data_AF-A0A9D1BY56-F1
#
_entry.id   AF-A0A9D1BY56-F1
#
_cell.length_a   1.000
_cell.length_b   1.000
_cell.length_c   1.000
_cell.angle_alpha   90.00
_cell.angle_beta   90.00
_cell.angle_gamma   90.00
#
_symmetry.space_group_name_H-M   'P 1'
#
loop_
_entity.id
_entity.type
_entity.pdbx_description
1 polymer ?
#
loop_
_entity_poly.entity_id
_entity_poly.type
_entity_poly.pdbx_seq_one_letter_code
_entity_poly.pdbx_strand_id
1 'polypeptide(L)'
;MVPVLGGEGRFLWFNHTSARGESWINIGEVVLVYPDEEQAREGWAKQREKYFPSEAWEEIPELVFPYRADEMEVRRLEGYVNGFHHHACGAVGRYGRVVIVVLGNVFDDRWLTMEEFREVLEAADRRAAEAVAAVQR
;
A
#
# COMPACT_ATOMS: atom_id res chain seq x y z
N MET A 1 10.29 14.87 7.26
CA MET A 1 10.53 13.50 7.77
C MET A 1 9.82 13.43 9.11
N VAL A 2 8.65 12.78 9.19
CA VAL A 2 7.93 12.65 10.47
C VAL A 2 8.53 11.44 11.18
N PRO A 3 9.03 11.57 12.42
CA PRO A 3 9.48 10.43 13.18
C PRO A 3 8.27 9.53 13.44
N VAL A 4 8.30 8.32 12.91
CA VAL A 4 7.36 7.27 13.28
C VAL A 4 7.77 6.87 14.70
N LEU A 5 6.91 7.14 15.69
CA LEU A 5 7.16 6.73 17.07
C LEU A 5 7.46 5.21 17.10
N GLY A 6 8.71 4.87 17.39
CA GLY A 6 9.19 3.50 17.61
C GLY A 6 9.61 2.70 16.39
N GLY A 7 9.31 3.13 15.15
CA GLY A 7 9.53 2.31 13.95
C GLY A 7 10.64 2.80 13.01
N GLU A 8 11.45 1.88 12.47
CA GLU A 8 12.36 2.18 11.35
C GLU A 8 11.63 2.04 10.02
N GLY A 9 11.69 3.08 9.19
CA GLY A 9 10.94 3.16 7.93
C GLY A 9 11.82 3.16 6.69
N ARG A 10 11.43 2.40 5.67
CA ARG A 10 11.95 2.52 4.30
C ARG A 10 10.83 2.94 3.35
N PHE A 11 11.16 3.85 2.44
CA PHE A 11 10.24 4.37 1.42
C PHE A 11 10.82 4.07 0.04
N LEU A 12 10.07 3.36 -0.78
CA LEU A 12 10.37 3.15 -2.20
C LEU A 12 9.30 3.87 -3.02
N TRP A 13 9.72 4.74 -3.93
CA TRP A 13 8.84 5.48 -4.82
C TRP A 13 9.25 5.22 -6.26
N PHE A 14 8.30 4.70 -7.05
CA PHE A 14 8.44 4.53 -8.48
C PHE A 14 7.53 5.54 -9.16
N ASN A 15 8.14 6.52 -9.85
CA ASN A 15 7.43 7.54 -10.62
C ASN A 15 7.85 7.44 -12.09
N HIS A 16 6.89 7.45 -13.01
CA HIS A 16 7.14 7.80 -14.40
C HIS A 16 6.24 8.97 -14.87
N THR A 17 6.52 9.50 -16.06
CA THR A 17 6.33 10.92 -16.40
C THR A 17 4.87 11.39 -16.44
N SER A 18 4.67 12.70 -16.29
CA SER A 18 3.36 13.35 -16.47
C SER A 18 3.04 13.70 -17.93
N ALA A 19 3.88 13.27 -18.88
CA ALA A 19 3.72 13.61 -20.29
C ALA A 19 2.56 12.84 -20.93
N ARG A 20 1.79 13.54 -21.77
CA ARG A 20 0.65 12.95 -22.48
C ARG A 20 1.15 11.94 -23.52
N GLY A 21 0.93 10.65 -23.27
CA GLY A 21 1.28 9.55 -24.19
C GLY A 21 2.38 8.61 -23.70
N GLU A 22 2.99 8.88 -22.54
CA GLU A 22 3.97 7.98 -21.90
C GLU A 22 3.29 7.10 -20.84
N SER A 23 3.96 6.02 -20.43
CA SER A 23 3.46 5.15 -19.35
C SER A 23 3.48 5.88 -18.02
N TRP A 24 2.33 5.97 -17.34
CA TRP A 24 2.21 6.61 -16.03
C TRP A 24 2.19 5.56 -14.93
N ILE A 25 3.25 5.46 -14.12
CA ILE A 25 3.25 4.57 -12.95
C ILE A 25 3.62 5.44 -11.75
N ASN A 26 2.74 5.45 -10.74
CA ASN A 26 3.02 5.98 -9.42
C ASN A 26 2.70 4.85 -8.45
N ILE A 27 3.75 4.22 -7.93
CA ILE A 27 3.62 3.23 -6.87
C ILE A 27 4.56 3.65 -5.75
N GLY A 28 4.01 3.71 -4.54
CA GLY A 28 4.76 3.92 -3.31
C GLY A 28 4.67 2.70 -2.42
N GLU A 29 5.79 2.24 -1.87
CA GLU A 29 5.83 1.23 -0.81
C GLU A 29 6.52 1.82 0.42
N VAL A 30 5.86 1.71 1.56
CA VAL A 30 6.40 2.06 2.87
C VAL A 30 6.47 0.79 3.70
N VAL A 31 7.64 0.50 4.26
CA VAL A 31 7.80 -0.60 5.21
C VAL A 31 8.26 -0.02 6.53
N LEU A 32 7.52 -0.31 7.60
CA LEU A 32 7.78 0.12 8.97
C LEU A 32 8.02 -1.11 9.84
N VAL A 33 9.14 -1.17 10.54
CA VAL A 33 9.44 -2.25 11.49
C VAL A 33 9.41 -1.70 12.90
N TYR A 34 8.58 -2.29 13.76
CA TYR A 34 8.41 -1.88 15.15
C TYR A 34 9.14 -2.82 16.12
N PRO A 35 9.37 -2.41 17.38
CA PRO A 35 10.09 -3.20 18.37
C PRO A 35 9.32 -4.45 18.80
N ASP A 36 7.99 -4.36 18.86
CA ASP A 36 7.05 -5.40 19.26
C ASP A 36 5.73 -5.32 18.45
N GLU A 37 4.86 -6.31 18.64
CA GLU A 37 3.59 -6.42 17.89
C GLU A 37 2.53 -5.41 18.36
N GLU A 38 2.60 -4.96 19.61
CA GLU A 38 1.66 -3.97 20.15
C GLU A 38 1.89 -2.61 19.48
N GLN A 39 3.14 -2.16 19.42
CA GLN A 39 3.54 -0.96 18.71
C GLN A 39 3.26 -1.06 17.20
N ALA A 40 3.39 -2.25 16.60
CA ALA A 40 3.01 -2.46 15.21
C ALA A 40 1.50 -2.35 14.99
N ARG A 41 0.67 -2.82 15.93
CA ARG A 41 -0.80 -2.67 15.87
C ARG A 41 -1.21 -1.20 15.94
N GLU A 42 -0.61 -0.42 16.84
CA GLU A 42 -0.81 1.03 16.86
C GLU A 42 -0.32 1.70 15.58
N GLY A 43 0.83 1.26 15.08
CA GLY A 43 1.42 1.72 13.84
C GLY A 43 0.50 1.49 12.64
N TRP A 44 -0.08 0.30 12.54
CA TRP A 44 -1.06 -0.06 11.53
C TRP A 44 -2.28 0.86 11.60
N ALA A 45 -2.88 1.03 12.78
CA ALA A 45 -4.04 1.90 12.96
C ALA A 45 -3.73 3.36 12.54
N LYS A 46 -2.55 3.87 12.89
CA LYS A 46 -2.08 5.21 12.48
C LYS A 46 -1.89 5.34 10.97
N GLN A 47 -1.31 4.33 10.30
CA GLN A 47 -1.18 4.36 8.84
C GLN A 47 -2.54 4.25 8.16
N ARG A 48 -3.41 3.38 8.66
CA ARG A 48 -4.79 3.20 8.21
C ARG A 48 -5.57 4.50 8.28
N GLU A 49 -5.54 5.21 9.41
CA GLU A 49 -6.17 6.52 9.56
C GLU A 49 -5.54 7.59 8.64
N LYS A 50 -4.20 7.60 8.54
CA LYS A 50 -3.48 8.57 7.70
C LYS A 50 -3.84 8.43 6.22
N TYR A 51 -3.90 7.19 5.70
CA TYR A 51 -4.11 6.95 4.27
C TYR A 51 -5.59 6.79 3.92
N PHE A 52 -6.45 6.42 4.87
CA PHE A 52 -7.91 6.33 4.70
C PHE A 52 -8.64 7.24 5.70
N PRO A 53 -8.41 8.58 5.66
CA PRO A 53 -8.90 9.51 6.68
C PRO A 53 -10.41 9.79 6.62
N SER A 54 -11.10 9.34 5.58
CA SER A 54 -12.51 9.64 5.35
C SER A 54 -13.26 8.44 4.80
N GLU A 55 -14.58 8.47 4.94
CA GLU A 55 -15.50 7.46 4.40
C GLU A 55 -15.57 7.48 2.87
N ALA A 56 -15.00 8.49 2.21
CA ALA A 56 -14.90 8.55 0.75
C ALA A 56 -13.93 7.50 0.18
N TRP A 57 -13.07 6.92 1.02
CA TRP A 57 -12.27 5.76 0.64
C TRP A 57 -13.14 4.51 0.68
N GLU A 58 -13.35 3.92 -0.48
CA GLU A 58 -14.23 2.78 -0.68
C GLU A 58 -13.44 1.48 -0.64
N GLU A 59 -14.07 0.41 -0.17
CA GLU A 59 -13.54 -0.95 -0.35
C GLU A 59 -13.48 -1.29 -1.86
N ILE A 60 -12.65 -2.27 -2.20
CA ILE A 60 -12.49 -2.74 -3.58
C ILE A 60 -12.92 -4.23 -3.63
N PRO A 61 -14.22 -4.53 -3.77
CA PRO A 61 -14.73 -5.90 -3.70
C PRO A 61 -14.14 -6.84 -4.76
N GLU A 62 -13.74 -6.31 -5.91
CA GLU A 62 -13.10 -7.06 -6.99
C GLU A 62 -11.63 -7.41 -6.71
N LEU A 63 -11.01 -6.76 -5.73
CA LEU A 63 -9.59 -6.94 -5.39
C LEU A 63 -9.44 -7.97 -4.26
N VAL A 64 -9.72 -9.23 -4.60
CA VAL A 64 -9.57 -10.37 -3.68
C VAL A 64 -8.26 -11.09 -3.99
N PHE A 65 -7.39 -11.20 -3.00
CA PHE A 65 -6.19 -12.03 -3.07
C PHE A 65 -5.91 -12.67 -1.70
N PRO A 66 -5.31 -13.87 -1.65
CA PRO A 66 -4.99 -14.53 -0.38
C PRO A 66 -3.79 -13.84 0.27
N TYR A 67 -4.05 -12.87 1.15
CA TYR A 67 -3.03 -12.21 1.94
C TYR A 67 -2.64 -13.04 3.17
N ARG A 68 -1.41 -12.83 3.65
CA ARG A 68 -0.81 -13.45 4.85
C ARG A 68 -0.71 -12.49 6.02
N ALA A 69 -1.09 -11.23 5.83
CA ALA A 69 -1.14 -10.23 6.88
C ALA A 69 -2.11 -10.64 8.00
N ASP A 70 -1.74 -10.32 9.25
CA ASP A 70 -2.63 -10.45 10.40
C ASP A 70 -3.83 -9.50 10.28
N GLU A 71 -3.59 -8.31 9.73
CA GLU A 71 -4.58 -7.28 9.43
C GLU A 71 -4.29 -6.69 8.05
N MET A 72 -5.30 -6.57 7.20
CA MET A 72 -5.20 -6.00 5.86
C MET A 72 -6.43 -5.13 5.59
N GLU A 73 -6.20 -3.92 5.10
CA GLU A 73 -7.26 -3.06 4.57
C GLU A 73 -6.81 -2.47 3.25
N VAL A 74 -7.64 -2.64 2.22
CA VAL A 74 -7.38 -2.13 0.87
C VAL A 74 -8.55 -1.26 0.46
N ARG A 75 -8.26 -0.03 0.04
CA ARG A 75 -9.27 0.94 -0.36
C ARG A 75 -8.88 1.69 -1.62
N ARG A 76 -9.88 2.27 -2.28
CA ARG A 76 -9.71 3.21 -3.38
C ARG A 76 -10.43 4.52 -3.13
N LEU A 77 -9.99 5.56 -3.83
CA LEU A 77 -10.68 6.83 -3.94
C LEU A 77 -10.63 7.28 -5.42
N GLU A 78 -11.76 7.70 -5.97
CA GLU A 78 -11.80 8.24 -7.33
C GLU A 78 -11.04 9.56 -7.47
N GLY A 79 -10.40 9.75 -8.63
CA GLY A 79 -9.62 10.93 -8.92
C GLY A 79 -9.37 11.15 -10.41
N TYR A 80 -8.78 12.30 -10.72
CA TYR A 80 -8.38 12.66 -12.08
C TYR A 80 -6.95 13.21 -12.10
N VAL A 81 -6.14 12.76 -13.05
CA VAL A 81 -4.82 13.32 -13.31
C VAL A 81 -4.72 13.68 -14.78
N ASN A 82 -4.40 14.94 -15.10
CA ASN A 82 -4.32 15.43 -16.47
C ASN A 82 -5.56 15.11 -17.34
N GLY A 83 -6.75 15.08 -16.74
CA GLY A 83 -8.01 14.75 -17.41
C GLY A 83 -8.28 13.25 -17.60
N PHE A 84 -7.40 12.37 -17.14
CA PHE A 84 -7.63 10.92 -17.12
C PHE A 84 -8.19 10.50 -15.76
N HIS A 85 -9.28 9.74 -15.80
CA HIS A 85 -9.85 9.09 -14.63
C HIS A 85 -8.87 8.04 -14.07
N HIS A 86 -8.77 7.97 -12.75
CA HIS A 86 -8.06 6.92 -12.04
C HIS A 86 -8.69 6.69 -10.66
N HIS A 87 -8.36 5.55 -10.07
CA HIS A 87 -8.56 5.27 -8.66
C HIS A 87 -7.21 5.40 -7.94
N ALA A 88 -7.12 6.30 -6.96
CA ALA A 88 -6.03 6.26 -5.99
C ALA A 88 -6.27 5.06 -5.06
N CYS A 89 -5.46 4.02 -5.20
CA CYS A 89 -5.57 2.78 -4.43
C CYS A 89 -4.50 2.73 -3.34
N GLY A 90 -4.86 2.15 -2.19
CA GLY A 90 -3.95 1.94 -1.09
C GLY A 90 -4.24 0.64 -0.35
N ALA A 91 -3.19 0.00 0.14
CA ALA A 91 -3.26 -1.15 1.03
C ALA A 91 -2.42 -0.90 2.28
N VAL A 92 -2.97 -1.21 3.46
CA VAL A 92 -2.25 -1.16 4.73
C VAL A 92 -2.31 -2.54 5.38
N GLY A 93 -1.16 -3.20 5.50
CA GLY A 93 -1.05 -4.56 6.03
C GLY A 93 -0.14 -4.64 7.25
N ARG A 94 -0.48 -5.46 8.24
CA ARG A 94 0.38 -5.77 9.40
C ARG A 94 0.78 -7.25 9.41
N TYR A 95 2.06 -7.51 9.68
CA TYR A 95 2.68 -8.83 9.74
C TYR A 95 3.54 -8.91 11.00
N GLY A 96 3.01 -9.43 12.10
CA GLY A 96 3.65 -9.37 13.41
C GLY A 96 4.05 -7.93 13.75
N ARG A 97 5.37 -7.67 13.79
CA ARG A 97 5.97 -6.35 14.10
C ARG A 97 6.17 -5.42 12.89
N VAL A 98 5.78 -5.86 11.69
CA VAL A 98 6.00 -5.11 10.44
C VAL A 98 4.68 -4.54 9.96
N VAL A 99 4.68 -3.29 9.51
CA VAL A 99 3.55 -2.65 8.82
C VAL A 99 4.02 -2.26 7.43
N ILE A 100 3.25 -2.64 6.41
CA ILE A 100 3.48 -2.19 5.03
C ILE A 100 2.33 -1.28 4.59
N VAL A 101 2.68 -0.30 3.77
CA VAL A 101 1.71 0.50 3.03
C VAL A 101 2.10 0.46 1.56
N VAL A 102 1.17 0.08 0.70
CA VAL A 102 1.33 0.16 -0.75
C VAL A 102 0.32 1.17 -1.27
N LEU A 103 0.76 2.10 -2.10
CA LEU A 103 -0.08 3.11 -2.73
C LEU A 103 0.14 3.04 -4.24
N GLY A 104 -0.90 3.32 -5.02
CA GLY A 104 -0.72 3.64 -6.43
C GLY A 104 -1.98 4.15 -7.09
N ASN A 105 -1.83 4.84 -8.23
CA ASN A 105 -3.00 5.22 -9.02
C ASN A 105 -3.24 4.18 -10.10
N VAL A 106 -4.45 3.65 -10.08
CA VAL A 106 -4.94 2.58 -10.94
C VAL A 106 -5.88 3.18 -11.97
N PHE A 107 -5.67 2.89 -13.25
CA PHE A 107 -6.49 3.39 -14.34
C PHE A 107 -7.33 2.28 -14.95
N ASP A 108 -8.40 2.68 -15.62
CA ASP A 108 -9.42 1.75 -16.14
C ASP A 108 -8.84 0.77 -17.18
N ASP A 109 -8.01 1.27 -18.10
CA ASP A 109 -7.58 0.51 -19.29
C ASP A 109 -6.12 0.74 -19.71
N ARG A 110 -5.31 1.40 -18.88
CA ARG A 110 -3.94 1.82 -19.24
C ARG A 110 -3.00 1.88 -18.06
N TRP A 111 -1.71 1.90 -18.37
CA TRP A 111 -0.62 2.20 -17.45
C TRP A 111 -0.48 1.25 -16.25
N LEU A 112 -1.25 1.45 -15.17
CA LEU A 112 -1.36 0.52 -14.04
C LEU A 112 -2.83 0.15 -13.90
N THR A 113 -3.18 -1.03 -14.35
CA THR A 113 -4.53 -1.58 -14.25
C THR A 113 -4.79 -2.17 -12.85
N MET A 114 -6.06 -2.43 -12.53
CA MET A 114 -6.42 -3.06 -11.25
C MET A 114 -5.81 -4.46 -11.11
N GLU A 115 -5.68 -5.20 -12.22
CA GLU A 115 -5.02 -6.50 -12.23
C GLU A 115 -3.52 -6.39 -11.92
N GLU A 116 -2.82 -5.45 -12.55
CA GLU A 116 -1.39 -5.21 -12.26
C GLU A 116 -1.19 -4.70 -10.82
N PHE A 117 -2.12 -3.87 -10.30
CA PHE A 117 -2.08 -3.46 -8.91
C PHE A 117 -2.26 -4.64 -7.94
N ARG A 118 -3.15 -5.59 -8.26
CA ARG A 118 -3.28 -6.86 -7.50
C ARG A 118 -1.96 -7.61 -7.46
N GLU A 119 -1.26 -7.74 -8.59
CA GLU A 119 0.05 -8.41 -8.63
C GLU A 119 1.11 -7.70 -7.78
N VAL A 120 1.09 -6.37 -7.76
CA VAL A 120 1.95 -5.57 -6.88
C VAL A 120 1.65 -5.86 -5.41
N LEU A 121 0.38 -5.92 -5.02
CA LEU A 121 -0.03 -6.26 -3.65
C LEU A 121 0.40 -7.68 -3.26
N GLU A 122 0.21 -8.66 -4.14
CA GLU A 122 0.62 -10.05 -3.90
C GLU A 122 2.15 -10.18 -3.74
N ALA A 123 2.91 -9.42 -4.54
CA ALA A 123 4.36 -9.38 -4.42
C ALA A 123 4.80 -8.73 -3.10
N ALA A 124 4.17 -7.63 -2.69
CA ALA A 124 4.45 -6.98 -1.41
C ALA A 124 4.10 -7.87 -0.21
N ASP A 125 2.93 -8.52 -0.24
CA ASP A 125 2.49 -9.49 0.79
C ASP A 125 3.51 -10.62 0.96
N ARG A 126 3.91 -11.25 -0.15
CA ARG A 126 4.89 -12.34 -0.12
C ARG A 126 6.22 -11.89 0.47
N ARG A 127 6.74 -10.73 0.05
CA ARG A 127 8.00 -10.18 0.59
C ARG A 127 7.90 -9.89 2.09
N ALA A 128 6.80 -9.31 2.54
CA ALA A 128 6.58 -8.99 3.94
C ALA A 128 6.51 -10.28 4.80
N ALA A 129 5.75 -11.28 4.35
CA ALA A 129 5.63 -12.56 5.03
C ALA A 129 6.98 -13.31 5.12
N GLU A 130 7.75 -13.33 4.03
CA GLU A 130 9.09 -13.93 4.01
C GLU A 130 10.07 -13.21 4.94
N ALA A 131 10.04 -11.88 4.97
CA ALA A 131 10.90 -11.08 5.84
C ALA A 131 10.63 -11.37 7.33
N VAL A 132 9.35 -11.45 7.73
CA VAL A 132 8.98 -11.78 9.12
C VAL A 132 9.42 -13.20 9.49
N ALA A 133 9.19 -14.18 8.61
CA ALA A 133 9.60 -15.57 8.84
C ALA A 133 11.12 -15.77 8.88
N ALA A 134 11.90 -14.86 8.31
CA ALA A 134 13.36 -14.88 8.38
C ALA A 134 13.91 -14.34 9.72
N VAL A 135 13.22 -13.39 10.34
CA VAL A 135 13.64 -12.75 11.62
C VAL A 135 13.30 -13.61 12.84
N GLN A 136 12.38 -14.57 12.71
CA GLN A 136 11.98 -15.49 13.78
C GLN A 136 12.83 -16.77 13.87
N ARG A 137 13.84 -16.94 12.99
CA ARG A 137 14.79 -18.05 12.99
C ARG A 137 16.10 -17.65 13.67
#